data_AF-A0A3E2UDT1-F1
#
_entry.id   AF-A0A3E2UDT1-F1
#
_cell.length_a   1.000
_cell.length_b   1.000
_cell.length_c   1.000
_cell.angle_alpha   90.00
_cell.angle_beta   90.00
_cell.angle_gamma   90.00
#
_symmetry.space_group_name_H-M   'P 1'
#
loop_
_entity.id
_entity.type
_entity.pdbx_description
1 polymer ?
#
loop_
_entity_poly.entity_id
_entity_poly.type
_entity_poly.pdbx_seq_one_letter_code
_entity_poly.pdbx_strand_id
1 'polypeptide(L)' 'MGKFRVLVECRNEGGTDLHCWDNVQAANEKGAEHKAVEMARRYYPEFDEFEPVRVEPSRRR' A
#
# COMPACT_ATOMS: atom_id res chain seq x y z
N MET A 1 12.91 -1.57 -12.60
CA MET A 1 11.74 -1.66 -11.70
C MET A 1 11.00 -0.34 -11.74
N GLY A 2 9.68 -0.38 -11.89
CA GLY A 2 8.83 0.79 -11.86
C GLY A 2 8.68 1.32 -10.44
N LYS A 3 8.29 2.59 -10.32
CA LYS A 3 7.87 3.20 -9.07
C LYS A 3 6.37 3.34 -9.10
N PHE A 4 5.73 3.00 -7.99
CA PHE A 4 4.29 3.05 -7.84
C PHE A 4 3.91 3.86 -6.62
N ARG A 5 2.75 4.47 -6.68
CA ARG A 5 2.02 5.01 -5.55
C ARG A 5 0.90 4.02 -5.24
N VAL A 6 0.83 3.54 -4.00
CA VAL A 6 -0.17 2.56 -3.57
C VAL A 6 -0.93 3.10 -2.39
N LEU A 7 -2.26 3.09 -2.46
CA LEU A 7 -3.14 3.39 -1.34
C LEU A 7 -3.60 2.05 -0.74
N VAL A 8 -3.39 1.89 0.57
CA VAL A 8 -3.79 0.70 1.33
C VAL A 8 -4.81 1.12 2.38
N GLU A 9 -5.99 0.50 2.31
CA GLU A 9 -6.99 0.57 3.37
C GLU A 9 -6.60 -0.43 4.47
N CYS A 10 -6.51 0.06 5.70
CA CYS A 10 -6.19 -0.72 6.89
C CYS A 10 -7.40 -0.70 7.82
N ARG A 11 -7.89 -1.87 8.24
CA ARG A 11 -9.12 -2.00 9.02
C ARG A 11 -8.88 -2.79 10.31
N ASN A 12 -9.57 -2.39 11.37
CA ASN A 12 -9.72 -3.13 12.63
C ASN A 12 -11.09 -2.85 13.25
N GLU A 13 -11.36 -3.43 14.43
CA GLU A 13 -12.60 -3.18 15.17
C GLU A 13 -12.84 -1.69 15.52
N GLY A 14 -11.77 -0.89 15.57
CA GLY A 14 -11.81 0.54 15.88
C GLY A 14 -12.12 1.44 14.69
N GLY A 15 -12.05 0.93 13.45
CA GLY A 15 -12.35 1.68 12.24
C GLY A 15 -11.44 1.36 11.06
N THR A 16 -11.38 2.32 10.14
CA THR A 16 -10.67 2.19 8.85
C THR A 16 -9.81 3.42 8.60
N ASP A 17 -8.53 3.18 8.29
CA ASP A 17 -7.57 4.20 7.89
C ASP A 17 -7.04 3.94 6.47
N LEU A 18 -6.70 5.02 5.76
CA LEU A 18 -6.13 4.96 4.41
C LEU A 18 -4.68 5.46 4.42
N HIS A 19 -3.74 4.55 4.13
CA HIS A 19 -2.32 4.85 4.10
C HIS A 19 -1.76 4.87 2.68
N CYS A 20 -1.10 5.98 2.33
CA CYS A 20 -0.49 6.18 1.03
C CYS A 20 1.01 5.86 1.07
N TRP A 21 1.44 4.93 0.22
CA TRP A 21 2.83 4.55 0.02
C TRP A 21 3.34 5.10 -1.30
N ASP A 22 4.13 6.16 -1.22
CA ASP A 22 4.80 6.74 -2.37
C ASP A 22 6.14 6.04 -2.63
N ASN A 23 6.50 5.90 -3.91
CA ASN A 23 7.77 5.30 -4.37
C ASN A 23 7.95 3.80 -4.08
N VAL A 24 6.87 3.01 -4.07
CA VAL A 24 6.96 1.55 -3.99
C VAL A 24 7.66 1.01 -5.24
N GLN A 25 8.85 0.42 -5.06
CA GLN A 25 9.60 -0.18 -6.16
C GLN A 25 9.15 -1.61 -6.41
N ALA A 26 8.64 -1.88 -7.60
CA ALA A 26 8.16 -3.20 -8.03
C ALA A 26 8.35 -3.42 -9.55
N ALA A 27 8.21 -4.66 -9.99
CA ALA A 27 8.25 -4.98 -11.43
C ALA A 27 6.96 -4.60 -12.16
N ASN A 28 5.82 -4.64 -11.47
CA ASN A 28 4.48 -4.37 -11.98
C ASN A 28 3.56 -3.90 -10.83
N GLU A 29 2.32 -3.55 -11.16
CA GLU A 29 1.32 -3.05 -10.20
C GLU A 29 1.00 -4.07 -9.10
N LYS A 30 0.76 -5.34 -9.46
CA LYS A 30 0.49 -6.42 -8.49
C LYS A 30 1.63 -6.63 -7.49
N GLY A 31 2.87 -6.50 -7.94
CA GLY A 31 4.05 -6.52 -7.07
C GLY A 31 4.13 -5.31 -6.15
N ALA A 32 3.64 -4.15 -6.60
CA ALA A 32 3.56 -2.95 -5.77
C ALA A 32 2.47 -3.08 -4.70
N GLU A 33 1.31 -3.62 -5.04
CA GLU A 33 0.22 -3.95 -4.09
C GLU A 33 0.73 -4.82 -2.95
N HIS A 34 1.31 -5.97 -3.29
CA HIS A 34 1.79 -6.93 -2.30
C HIS A 34 2.81 -6.28 -1.36
N LYS A 35 3.78 -5.55 -1.94
CA LYS A 35 4.81 -4.87 -1.16
C LYS A 35 4.25 -3.75 -0.28
N ALA A 36 3.27 -3.00 -0.75
CA ALA A 36 2.61 -1.96 0.04
C ALA A 36 1.82 -2.54 1.21
N VAL A 37 1.13 -3.66 1.00
CA VAL A 37 0.43 -4.40 2.07
C VAL A 37 1.41 -4.94 3.10
N GLU A 38 2.53 -5.54 2.67
CA GLU A 38 3.58 -6.01 3.58
C GLU A 38 4.18 -4.87 4.41
N MET A 39 4.40 -3.71 3.79
CA MET A 39 4.84 -2.52 4.51
C MET A 39 3.77 -2.06 5.50
N ALA A 40 2.50 -1.94 5.09
CA ALA A 40 1.41 -1.53 5.97
C ALA A 40 1.29 -2.44 7.20
N ARG A 41 1.33 -3.77 7.01
CA ARG A 41 1.32 -4.77 8.10
C ARG A 41 2.45 -4.58 9.10
N ARG A 42 3.63 -4.17 8.61
CA ARG A 42 4.81 -3.98 9.46
C ARG A 42 4.75 -2.67 10.24
N TYR A 43 4.23 -1.61 9.64
CA TYR A 43 4.19 -0.27 10.24
C TYR A 43 2.97 -0.05 11.14
N TYR A 44 1.85 -0.71 10.84
CA TYR A 44 0.60 -0.57 11.57
C TYR A 44 0.09 -1.94 12.05
N PRO A 45 0.78 -2.59 13.00
CA PRO A 45 0.38 -3.91 13.52
C PRO A 45 -0.94 -3.90 14.30
N GLU A 46 -1.50 -2.72 14.61
CA GLU A 46 -2.81 -2.54 15.23
C GLU A 46 -4.00 -2.79 14.30
N PHE A 47 -3.77 -2.89 12.99
CA PHE A 47 -4.81 -3.27 12.03
C PHE A 47 -4.79 -4.77 11.73
N ASP A 48 -5.98 -5.33 11.54
CA ASP A 48 -6.17 -6.77 11.28
C ASP A 48 -6.20 -7.06 9.76
N GLU A 49 -6.78 -6.14 8.99
CA GLU A 49 -6.97 -6.29 7.55
C GLU A 49 -6.28 -5.18 6.76
N PHE A 50 -5.76 -5.53 5.59
CA PHE A 50 -5.00 -4.65 4.72
C PHE A 50 -5.38 -4.91 3.26
N GLU A 51 -5.96 -3.92 2.60
CA GLU A 51 -6.46 -4.03 1.24
C GLU A 51 -5.88 -2.93 0.35
N PRO A 52 -5.18 -3.26 -0.75
CA PRO A 52 -4.71 -2.27 -1.69
C PRO A 52 -5.88 -1.78 -2.56
N VAL A 53 -6.32 -0.54 -2.35
CA VAL A 53 -7.51 0.01 -3.01
C VAL A 53 -7.18 0.84 -4.25
N ARG A 54 -5.93 1.26 -4.42
CA ARG A 54 -5.48 1.99 -5.63
C ARG A 54 -3.99 1.83 -5.85
N VAL A 55 -3.59 1.53 -7.08
CA VAL A 55 -2.19 1.52 -7.52
C VAL A 55 -2.04 2.36 -8.77
N GLU A 56 -1.04 3.24 -8.75
CA GLU A 56 -0.73 4.10 -9.88
C GLU A 56 0.78 4.13 -10.14
N PRO A 57 1.22 4.12 -11.40
CA PRO A 57 2.61 4.42 -11.71
C PRO A 57 2.98 5.82 -11.18
N SER A 58 4.02 5.88 -10.36
CA SER A 58 4.57 7.13 -9.84
C SER A 58 5.30 7.84 -10.98
N ARG A 59 4.60 8.75 -11.65
CA ARG A 59 5.21 9.67 -12.61
C ARG A 59 6.00 10.69 -11.81
N ARG A 60 7.34 10.58 -11.81
CA ARG A 60 8.21 11.70 -11.43
C ARG A 60 7.81 12.89 -12.31
N ARG A 61 7.24 13.92 -11.70
CA ARG A 61 7.31 15.27 -12.27
C ARG A 61 8.71 15.80 -12.08
#